data_AF-A0A133UBG0-F1
#
_entry.id   AF-A0A133UBG0-F1
#
_cell.length_a   1.000
_cell.length_b   1.000
_cell.length_c   1.000
_cell.angle_alpha   90.00
_cell.angle_beta   90.00
_cell.angle_gamma   90.00
#
_symmetry.space_group_name_H-M   'P 1'
#
loop_
_entity.id
_entity.type
_entity.pdbx_description
1 polymer ?
#
loop_
_entity_poly.entity_id
_entity_poly.type
_entity_poly.pdbx_seq_one_letter_code
_entity_poly.pdbx_strand_id
1 'polypeptide(L)'
;DKEGDPGLSQDEQAMLLEELRTGDLKALVATSVGEEGLDVPSVDLVVFYEPVPSGVRYIQRKGRTGRKSKGEAIILVTEETHDAAYLEVSEKRRKRMKTVVEGLNSELEPLERKGPELEKNPMPEELIRDAEEYSPPERKEEPEAEIRLGGRTKPSELAEEKKEYLEKKREREFRRKERDAAEQALEKVLGSSLEGMKVEDLKRQLKDEGYSEGVVKAAVERLQDEDQVRMEGDRILSRGAARADGEAYPNDEVHDFFVEKVRKGAAVVKVDNKWRAVLSPEDYEGPRNLIKKGKRFEAVAELYNEDGKFRAWVKDVVGK
;
A
#
# COMPACT_ATOMS: atom_id res chain seq x y z
N ASP A 1 24.45 11.54 -5.02
CA ASP A 1 24.99 12.73 -4.35
C ASP A 1 24.19 13.97 -4.69
N LYS A 2 23.24 14.32 -3.81
CA LYS A 2 22.83 15.71 -3.64
C LYS A 2 23.54 16.17 -2.38
N GLU A 3 24.40 17.18 -2.50
CA GLU A 3 25.03 17.84 -1.35
C GLU A 3 23.94 18.19 -0.32
N GLY A 4 24.01 17.59 0.87
CA GLY A 4 23.13 17.91 1.99
C GLY A 4 22.20 16.80 2.50
N ASP A 5 22.16 15.62 1.87
CA ASP A 5 21.40 14.48 2.41
C ASP A 5 22.35 13.48 3.10
N PRO A 6 22.37 13.40 4.45
CA PRO A 6 23.22 12.47 5.18
C PRO A 6 22.82 11.00 4.97
N GLY A 7 21.70 10.74 4.28
CA GLY A 7 21.11 9.41 4.16
C GLY A 7 20.47 8.96 5.48
N LEU A 8 19.94 7.74 5.48
CA LEU A 8 19.33 7.15 6.66
C LEU A 8 20.43 6.65 7.62
N SER A 9 20.30 6.98 8.90
CA SER A 9 21.11 6.37 9.96
C SER A 9 20.85 4.86 10.07
N GLN A 10 21.75 4.10 10.70
CA GLN A 10 21.56 2.66 10.88
C GLN A 10 20.30 2.33 11.69
N ASP A 11 19.96 3.18 12.68
CA ASP A 11 18.79 3.00 13.52
C ASP A 11 17.50 3.24 12.72
N GLU A 12 17.49 4.26 11.88
CA GLU A 12 16.37 4.52 10.96
C GLU A 12 16.20 3.40 9.93
N GLN A 13 17.31 2.83 9.42
CA GLN A 13 17.25 1.68 8.53
C GLN A 13 16.69 0.45 9.23
N ALA A 14 17.12 0.16 10.47
CA ALA A 14 16.60 -0.95 11.27
C ALA A 14 15.09 -0.79 11.55
N MET A 15 14.65 0.43 11.86
CA MET A 15 13.24 0.73 12.07
C MET A 15 12.39 0.50 10.82
N LEU A 16 12.83 0.97 9.64
CA LEU A 16 12.12 0.73 8.38
C LEU A 16 12.01 -0.76 8.02
N LEU A 17 13.04 -1.54 8.36
CA LEU A 17 13.01 -3.00 8.18
C LEU A 17 12.02 -3.67 9.13
N GLU A 18 11.86 -3.16 10.35
CA GLU A 18 10.87 -3.69 11.29
C GLU A 18 9.46 -3.29 10.88
N GLU A 19 9.23 -2.06 10.43
CA GLU A 19 7.93 -1.65 9.85
C GLU A 19 7.56 -2.50 8.63
N LEU A 20 8.54 -2.91 7.82
CA LEU A 20 8.33 -3.84 6.71
C LEU A 20 7.98 -5.25 7.21
N ARG A 21 8.56 -5.68 8.34
CA ARG A 21 8.30 -6.99 8.95
C ARG A 21 6.92 -7.06 9.62
N THR A 22 6.46 -5.98 10.27
CA THR A 22 5.13 -5.88 10.88
C THR A 22 4.03 -5.61 9.86
N GLY A 23 4.40 -5.14 8.66
CA GLY A 23 3.48 -4.84 7.57
C GLY A 23 2.89 -3.43 7.62
N ASP A 24 3.45 -2.58 8.47
CA ASP A 24 3.19 -1.14 8.54
C ASP A 24 3.72 -0.43 7.28
N LEU A 25 4.90 -0.84 6.82
CA LEU A 25 5.45 -0.48 5.52
C LEU A 25 5.06 -1.54 4.48
N LYS A 26 4.39 -1.11 3.40
CA LYS A 26 3.96 -2.01 2.31
C LYS A 26 5.05 -2.25 1.25
N ALA A 27 5.99 -1.33 1.10
CA ALA A 27 7.03 -1.40 0.09
C ALA A 27 8.28 -0.66 0.58
N LEU A 28 9.45 -1.24 0.30
CA LEU A 28 10.75 -0.64 0.55
C LEU A 28 11.49 -0.48 -0.78
N VAL A 29 12.05 0.71 -1.02
CA VAL A 29 12.87 1.00 -2.20
C VAL A 29 14.30 1.22 -1.75
N ALA A 30 15.23 0.43 -2.29
CA ALA A 30 16.65 0.51 -1.94
C ALA A 30 17.52 0.41 -3.20
N THR A 31 18.69 1.05 -3.14
CA THR A 31 19.75 0.88 -4.14
C THR A 31 20.69 -0.26 -3.73
N SER A 32 21.61 -0.65 -4.62
CA SER A 32 22.56 -1.74 -4.35
C SER A 32 23.47 -1.53 -3.14
N VAL A 33 23.67 -0.28 -2.70
CA VAL A 33 24.40 0.06 -1.46
C VAL A 33 23.57 -0.21 -0.21
N GLY A 34 22.24 -0.08 -0.29
CA GLY A 34 21.33 -0.30 0.84
C GLY A 34 21.04 -1.77 1.15
N GLU A 35 21.38 -2.72 0.28
CA GLU A 35 21.07 -4.14 0.52
C GLU A 35 22.23 -4.93 1.14
N GLU A 36 23.45 -4.41 1.05
CA GLU A 36 24.66 -5.11 1.51
C GLU A 36 24.80 -4.90 3.03
N GLY A 37 24.39 -5.92 3.80
CA GLY A 37 24.42 -5.88 5.27
C GLY A 37 23.06 -5.67 5.94
N LEU A 38 21.98 -5.42 5.18
CA LEU A 38 20.62 -5.37 5.73
C LEU A 38 19.95 -6.75 5.72
N ASP A 39 19.43 -7.18 6.88
CA ASP A 39 18.59 -8.37 6.97
C ASP A 39 17.14 -8.06 6.57
N VAL A 40 16.91 -7.93 5.27
CA VAL A 40 15.57 -7.69 4.73
C VAL A 40 14.67 -8.89 5.03
N PRO A 41 13.49 -8.68 5.66
CA PRO A 41 12.55 -9.75 5.98
C PRO A 41 11.99 -10.43 4.71
N SER A 42 11.35 -11.59 4.89
CA SER A 42 10.69 -12.28 3.78
C SER A 42 9.51 -11.47 3.26
N VAL A 43 9.48 -11.17 1.95
CA VAL A 43 8.43 -10.39 1.28
C VAL A 43 7.70 -11.22 0.21
N ASP A 44 6.49 -10.82 -0.15
CA ASP A 44 5.69 -11.52 -1.18
C ASP A 44 6.13 -11.19 -2.62
N LEU A 45 6.66 -9.99 -2.85
CA LEU A 45 7.08 -9.51 -4.17
C LEU A 45 8.41 -8.77 -4.09
N VAL A 46 9.32 -9.08 -5.01
CA VAL A 46 10.55 -8.30 -5.27
C VAL A 46 10.48 -7.72 -6.67
N VAL A 47 10.63 -6.40 -6.78
CA VAL A 47 10.66 -5.71 -8.09
C VAL A 47 12.05 -5.13 -8.32
N PHE A 48 12.71 -5.58 -9.37
CA PHE A 48 13.95 -5.00 -9.85
C PHE A 48 13.62 -3.87 -10.82
N TYR A 49 14.00 -2.64 -10.47
CA TYR A 49 13.78 -1.49 -11.34
C TYR A 49 14.59 -1.54 -12.64
N GLU A 50 15.74 -2.21 -12.60
CA GLU A 50 16.62 -2.44 -13.75
C GLU A 50 17.16 -3.88 -13.74
N PRO A 51 17.60 -4.42 -14.89
CA PRO A 51 18.17 -5.75 -14.97
C PRO A 51 19.49 -5.86 -14.19
N VAL A 52 19.57 -6.81 -13.26
CA VAL A 52 20.77 -7.05 -12.45
C VAL A 52 21.73 -7.99 -13.21
N PRO A 53 22.92 -7.53 -13.65
CA PRO A 53 23.83 -8.36 -14.45
C PRO A 53 24.56 -9.44 -13.63
N SER A 54 24.53 -9.32 -12.30
CA SER A 54 25.13 -10.26 -11.35
C SER A 54 24.14 -11.35 -10.96
N GLY A 55 24.46 -12.60 -11.32
CA GLY A 55 23.63 -13.76 -10.95
C GLY A 55 23.55 -13.99 -9.44
N VAL A 56 24.61 -13.67 -8.69
CA VAL A 56 24.65 -13.80 -7.23
C VAL A 56 23.68 -12.81 -6.57
N ARG A 57 23.75 -11.53 -6.95
CA ARG A 57 22.84 -10.49 -6.43
C ARG A 57 21.38 -10.80 -6.78
N TYR A 58 21.13 -11.28 -8.00
CA TYR A 58 19.80 -11.74 -8.40
C TYR A 58 19.27 -12.85 -7.49
N ILE A 59 20.07 -13.89 -7.21
CA ILE A 59 19.67 -14.99 -6.31
C ILE A 59 19.44 -14.50 -4.88
N GLN A 60 20.32 -13.66 -4.34
CA GLN A 60 20.20 -13.15 -2.97
C GLN A 60 18.94 -12.30 -2.78
N ARG A 61 18.65 -11.40 -3.73
CA ARG A 61 17.46 -10.55 -3.74
C ARG A 61 16.19 -11.36 -3.96
N LYS A 62 16.17 -12.25 -4.96
CA LYS A 62 15.06 -13.21 -5.16
C LYS A 62 14.85 -14.07 -3.91
N GLY A 63 15.92 -14.43 -3.22
CA GLY A 63 15.87 -15.16 -1.97
C GLY A 63 15.24 -14.40 -0.81
N ARG A 64 14.86 -13.13 -0.96
CA ARG A 64 14.02 -12.40 0.02
C ARG A 64 12.53 -12.64 -0.18
N THR A 65 12.15 -13.30 -1.27
CA THR A 65 10.79 -13.76 -1.49
C THR A 65 10.74 -15.28 -1.64
N GLY A 66 9.54 -15.87 -1.55
CA GLY A 66 9.33 -17.28 -1.87
C GLY A 66 9.85 -18.31 -0.85
N ARG A 67 10.17 -17.90 0.39
CA ARG A 67 10.66 -18.82 1.44
C ARG A 67 9.56 -19.55 2.23
N LYS A 68 8.48 -18.85 2.57
CA LYS A 68 7.37 -19.38 3.40
C LYS A 68 6.02 -19.43 2.65
N SER A 69 5.86 -18.62 1.60
CA SER A 69 4.65 -18.47 0.76
C SER A 69 5.04 -18.37 -0.72
N LYS A 70 4.08 -18.44 -1.65
CA LYS A 70 4.33 -18.15 -3.07
C LYS A 70 4.83 -16.71 -3.20
N GLY A 71 6.08 -16.56 -3.61
CA GLY A 71 6.71 -15.26 -3.82
C GLY A 71 7.06 -15.03 -5.29
N GLU A 72 7.01 -13.79 -5.73
CA GLU A 72 7.30 -13.41 -7.12
C GLU A 72 8.46 -12.41 -7.21
N ALA A 73 9.23 -12.51 -8.29
CA ALA A 73 10.31 -11.58 -8.60
C ALA A 73 10.12 -11.05 -10.03
N ILE A 74 9.91 -9.74 -10.17
CA ILE A 74 9.67 -9.07 -11.45
C ILE A 74 10.87 -8.19 -11.79
N ILE A 75 11.34 -8.25 -13.04
CA ILE A 75 12.38 -7.35 -13.55
C ILE A 75 11.74 -6.40 -14.55
N LEU A 76 11.85 -5.10 -14.30
CA LEU A 76 11.47 -4.07 -15.25
C LEU A 76 12.59 -3.90 -16.29
N VAL A 77 12.20 -3.83 -17.56
CA VAL A 77 13.10 -3.75 -18.70
C VAL A 77 12.52 -2.75 -19.68
N THR A 78 13.30 -1.74 -20.04
CA THR A 78 12.91 -0.83 -21.12
C THR A 78 13.39 -1.37 -22.45
N GLU A 79 12.46 -1.61 -23.38
CA GLU A 79 12.79 -2.05 -24.75
C GLU A 79 13.66 -1.01 -25.47
N GLU A 80 14.51 -1.47 -26.40
CA GLU A 80 15.40 -0.62 -27.21
C GLU A 80 16.42 0.22 -26.41
N THR A 81 16.66 -0.12 -25.14
CA THR A 81 17.68 0.51 -24.29
C THR A 81 18.76 -0.47 -23.86
N HIS A 82 19.75 0.03 -23.12
CA HIS A 82 20.77 -0.79 -22.49
C HIS A 82 20.20 -1.89 -21.58
N ASP A 83 19.01 -1.71 -21.01
CA ASP A 83 18.33 -2.70 -20.16
C ASP A 83 18.15 -4.04 -20.89
N ALA A 84 17.74 -4.01 -22.17
CA ALA A 84 17.54 -5.22 -22.96
C ALA A 84 18.84 -6.02 -23.12
N ALA A 85 19.95 -5.33 -23.36
CA ALA A 85 21.27 -5.95 -23.45
C ALA A 85 21.72 -6.53 -22.09
N TYR A 86 21.48 -5.80 -20.99
CA TYR A 86 21.80 -6.27 -19.64
C TYR A 86 20.98 -7.49 -19.22
N LEU A 87 19.70 -7.54 -19.60
CA LEU A 87 18.85 -8.70 -19.41
C LEU A 87 19.43 -9.92 -20.14
N GLU A 88 19.79 -9.78 -21.42
CA GLU A 88 20.37 -10.87 -22.21
C GLU A 88 21.66 -11.42 -21.59
N VAL A 89 22.55 -10.52 -21.12
CA VAL A 89 23.78 -10.89 -20.41
C VAL A 89 23.46 -11.61 -19.10
N SER A 90 22.51 -11.11 -18.32
CA SER A 90 22.09 -11.71 -17.05
C SER A 90 21.51 -13.12 -17.26
N GLU A 91 20.67 -13.30 -18.29
CA GLU A 91 20.11 -14.60 -18.64
C GLU A 91 21.17 -15.60 -19.08
N LYS A 92 22.11 -15.19 -19.93
CA LYS A 92 23.24 -16.03 -20.38
C LYS A 92 24.10 -16.48 -19.20
N ARG A 93 24.36 -15.60 -18.23
CA ARG A 93 25.11 -15.92 -17.00
C ARG A 93 24.33 -16.88 -16.11
N ARG A 94 23.02 -16.66 -15.93
CA ARG A 94 22.15 -17.53 -15.15
C ARG A 94 22.07 -18.95 -15.74
N LYS A 95 21.92 -19.06 -17.07
CA LYS A 95 21.91 -20.35 -17.78
C LYS A 95 23.23 -21.09 -17.56
N ARG A 96 24.38 -20.42 -17.75
CA ARG A 96 25.71 -21.00 -17.49
C ARG A 96 25.87 -21.50 -16.05
N MET A 97 25.51 -20.67 -15.07
CA MET A 97 25.58 -21.05 -13.65
C MET A 97 24.73 -22.29 -13.35
N LYS A 98 23.51 -22.35 -13.91
CA LYS A 98 22.64 -23.53 -13.76
C LYS A 98 23.32 -24.79 -14.32
N THR A 99 23.88 -24.71 -15.52
CA THR A 99 24.59 -25.84 -16.14
C THR A 99 25.80 -26.28 -15.32
N VAL A 100 26.58 -25.35 -14.77
CA VAL A 100 27.73 -25.67 -13.91
C VAL A 100 27.29 -26.38 -12.63
N VAL A 101 26.23 -25.90 -11.96
CA VAL A 101 25.72 -26.54 -10.74
C VAL A 101 25.14 -27.93 -11.02
N GLU A 102 24.42 -28.09 -12.12
CA GLU A 102 23.90 -29.40 -12.56
C GLU A 102 25.04 -30.38 -12.88
N GLY A 103 26.09 -29.90 -13.56
CA GLY A 103 27.29 -30.70 -13.83
C GLY A 103 28.01 -31.13 -12.54
N LEU A 104 28.25 -30.19 -11.62
CA LEU A 104 28.85 -30.50 -10.32
C LEU A 104 28.02 -31.54 -9.53
N ASN A 105 26.70 -31.37 -9.46
CA ASN A 105 25.84 -32.35 -8.78
C ASN A 105 25.85 -33.73 -9.45
N SER A 106 26.16 -33.82 -10.75
CA SER A 106 26.29 -35.10 -11.45
C SER A 106 27.65 -35.78 -11.25
N GLU A 107 28.70 -35.00 -10.99
CA GLU A 107 30.06 -35.50 -10.71
C GLU A 107 30.29 -35.79 -9.22
N LEU A 108 29.54 -35.14 -8.34
CA LEU A 108 29.63 -35.33 -6.89
C LEU A 108 28.83 -36.58 -6.48
N GLU A 109 29.54 -37.61 -6.02
CA GLU A 109 28.89 -38.72 -5.32
C GLU A 109 28.35 -38.23 -3.96
N PRO A 110 27.11 -38.59 -3.59
CA PRO A 110 26.60 -38.33 -2.26
C PRO A 110 27.54 -38.97 -1.24
N LEU A 111 28.08 -38.15 -0.33
CA LEU A 111 28.88 -38.66 0.77
C LEU A 111 27.99 -39.52 1.68
N GLU A 112 28.09 -40.84 1.57
CA GLU A 112 27.54 -41.73 2.58
C GLU A 112 28.26 -41.43 3.90
N ARG A 113 27.48 -41.04 4.92
CA ARG A 113 28.01 -40.88 6.27
C ARG A 113 28.53 -42.24 6.75
N LYS A 114 29.85 -42.45 6.69
CA LYS A 114 30.55 -43.61 7.29
C LYS A 114 30.68 -43.46 8.81
N GLY A 115 29.58 -43.12 9.48
CA GLY A 115 29.47 -43.14 10.94
C GLY A 115 28.45 -44.19 11.35
N PRO A 116 28.48 -44.69 12.61
CA PRO A 116 27.37 -45.48 13.11
C PRO A 116 26.07 -44.69 12.90
N GLU A 117 25.02 -45.37 12.43
CA GLU A 117 23.70 -44.78 12.36
C GLU A 117 23.39 -44.25 13.76
N LEU A 118 23.22 -42.93 13.89
CA LEU A 118 22.92 -42.32 15.19
C LEU A 118 21.66 -43.03 15.70
N GLU A 119 21.74 -43.63 16.89
CA GLU A 119 20.57 -44.22 17.52
C GLU A 119 19.50 -43.14 17.56
N LYS A 120 18.41 -43.38 16.83
CA LYS A 120 17.24 -42.51 16.88
C LYS A 120 16.79 -42.58 18.32
N ASN A 121 17.00 -41.51 19.07
CA ASN A 121 16.48 -41.37 20.42
C ASN A 121 15.06 -40.83 20.26
N PRO A 122 14.02 -41.69 20.18
CA PRO A 122 12.67 -41.20 20.03
C PRO A 122 12.37 -40.28 21.20
N MET A 123 11.76 -39.14 20.90
CA MET A 123 11.34 -38.20 21.93
C MET A 123 10.43 -38.96 22.92
N PRO A 124 10.64 -38.82 24.25
CA PRO A 124 9.75 -39.42 25.24
C PRO A 124 8.29 -39.09 24.95
N GLU A 125 7.37 -40.05 25.15
CA GLU A 125 5.94 -39.87 24.82
C GLU A 125 5.29 -38.69 25.55
N GLU A 126 5.82 -38.29 26.71
CA GLU A 126 5.41 -37.07 27.41
C GLU A 126 5.74 -35.80 26.62
N LEU A 127 6.94 -35.70 26.05
CA LEU A 127 7.35 -34.57 25.21
C LEU A 127 6.63 -34.56 23.85
N ILE A 128 6.24 -35.73 23.34
CA ILE A 128 5.42 -35.84 22.12
C ILE A 128 4.00 -35.34 22.41
N ARG A 129 3.39 -35.72 23.54
CA ARG A 129 2.09 -35.21 23.97
C ARG A 129 2.11 -33.70 24.20
N ASP A 130 3.15 -33.17 24.84
CA ASP A 130 3.32 -31.73 25.00
C ASP A 130 3.45 -31.01 23.65
N ALA A 131 4.09 -31.63 22.66
CA ALA A 131 4.20 -31.09 21.30
C ALA A 131 2.92 -31.20 20.47
N GLU A 132 2.10 -32.23 20.70
CA GLU A 132 0.77 -32.41 20.07
C GLU A 132 -0.30 -31.50 20.69
N GLU A 133 -0.19 -31.22 22.00
CA GLU A 133 -1.03 -30.26 22.74
C GLU A 133 -0.56 -28.81 22.54
N TYR A 134 0.69 -28.62 22.10
CA TYR A 134 1.21 -27.33 21.63
C TYR A 134 0.55 -26.92 20.30
N SER A 135 -0.63 -26.32 20.41
CA SER A 135 -1.06 -25.37 19.39
C SER A 135 -0.14 -24.15 19.51
N PRO A 136 0.60 -23.75 18.45
CA PRO A 136 1.37 -22.52 18.48
C PRO A 136 0.43 -21.43 18.98
N PRO A 137 0.81 -20.67 20.02
CA PRO A 137 -0.04 -19.56 20.44
C PRO A 137 -0.33 -18.73 19.19
N GLU A 138 -1.61 -18.43 18.91
CA GLU A 138 -1.92 -17.32 18.00
C GLU A 138 -1.00 -16.19 18.42
N ARG A 139 -0.15 -15.75 17.49
CA ARG A 139 0.95 -14.83 17.73
C ARG A 139 0.39 -13.60 18.42
N LYS A 140 0.33 -13.60 19.76
CA LYS A 140 0.15 -12.40 20.54
C LYS A 140 1.34 -11.57 20.14
N GLU A 141 1.08 -10.39 19.60
CA GLU A 141 2.09 -9.39 19.28
C GLU A 141 3.14 -9.42 20.38
N GLU A 142 4.31 -9.99 20.08
CA GLU A 142 5.40 -10.04 21.04
C GLU A 142 5.72 -8.57 21.36
N PRO A 143 5.94 -8.20 22.63
CA PRO A 143 6.44 -6.87 22.92
C PRO A 143 7.74 -6.71 22.14
N GLU A 144 7.77 -5.66 21.30
CA GLU A 144 8.79 -5.30 20.33
C GLU A 144 10.19 -5.78 20.76
N ALA A 145 10.83 -6.59 19.92
CA ALA A 145 12.16 -7.14 20.17
C ALA A 145 13.11 -6.06 20.68
N GLU A 146 13.77 -6.34 21.81
CA GLU A 146 14.78 -5.47 22.40
C GLU A 146 15.96 -5.35 21.41
N ILE A 147 15.97 -4.27 20.62
CA ILE A 147 17.07 -3.94 19.71
C ILE A 147 18.30 -3.63 20.58
N ARG A 148 19.21 -4.59 20.71
CA ARG A 148 20.52 -4.37 21.34
C ARG A 148 21.47 -3.78 20.30
N LEU A 149 21.40 -2.46 20.12
CA LEU A 149 22.42 -1.70 19.41
C LEU A 149 23.61 -1.48 20.35
N GLY A 150 24.77 -2.01 19.96
CA GLY A 150 26.02 -1.83 20.68
C GLY A 150 26.48 -0.38 20.59
N GLY A 151 26.37 0.34 21.71
CA GLY A 151 26.92 1.70 21.84
C GLY A 151 26.60 2.27 23.22
N ARG A 152 27.58 2.83 23.91
CA ARG A 152 27.43 3.43 25.24
C ARG A 152 26.64 4.75 25.16
N THR A 153 25.32 4.69 25.17
CA THR A 153 24.46 5.84 25.48
C THR A 153 23.88 5.67 26.89
N LYS A 154 23.73 6.77 27.62
CA LYS A 154 23.25 6.72 29.01
C LYS A 154 21.77 6.30 29.01
N PRO A 155 21.31 5.47 29.97
CA PRO A 155 19.93 4.98 30.02
C PRO A 155 18.84 6.07 29.98
N SER A 156 19.15 7.29 30.42
CA SER A 156 18.22 8.44 30.40
C SER A 156 18.00 9.03 29.00
N GLU A 157 19.05 9.11 28.18
CA GLU A 157 18.99 9.66 26.82
C GLU A 157 18.25 8.68 25.90
N LEU A 158 18.49 7.38 26.07
CA LEU A 158 17.78 6.29 25.39
C LEU A 158 16.27 6.26 25.70
N ALA A 159 15.87 6.66 26.91
CA ALA A 159 14.47 6.71 27.29
C ALA A 159 13.73 7.89 26.63
N GLU A 160 14.40 9.03 26.46
CA GLU A 160 13.88 10.20 25.77
C GLU A 160 13.75 9.95 24.27
N GLU A 161 14.79 9.40 23.63
CA GLU A 161 14.78 9.02 22.20
C GLU A 161 13.68 7.97 21.90
N LYS A 162 13.54 6.96 22.77
CA LYS A 162 12.48 5.95 22.65
C LYS A 162 11.08 6.56 22.81
N LYS A 163 10.91 7.50 23.74
CA LYS A 163 9.63 8.19 23.94
C LYS A 163 9.26 9.04 22.72
N GLU A 164 10.21 9.81 22.20
CA GLU A 164 10.01 10.61 20.99
C GLU A 164 9.66 9.74 19.78
N TYR A 165 10.33 8.59 19.63
CA TYR A 165 10.01 7.62 18.58
C TYR A 165 8.58 7.07 18.71
N LEU A 166 8.18 6.62 19.90
CA LEU A 166 6.84 6.09 20.14
C LEU A 166 5.75 7.16 19.92
N GLU A 167 6.03 8.42 20.27
CA GLU A 167 5.15 9.55 19.96
C GLU A 167 5.02 9.76 18.45
N LYS A 168 6.14 9.79 17.71
CA LYS A 168 6.12 9.89 16.24
C LYS A 168 5.41 8.70 15.56
N LYS A 169 5.59 7.47 16.06
CA LYS A 169 4.91 6.27 15.56
C LYS A 169 3.40 6.38 15.77
N ARG A 170 2.97 6.76 16.98
CA ARG A 170 1.55 7.00 17.29
C ARG A 170 0.95 8.09 16.43
N GLU A 171 1.69 9.18 16.21
CA GLU A 171 1.22 10.29 15.35
C GLU A 171 1.04 9.83 13.89
N ARG A 172 2.00 9.06 13.35
CA ARG A 172 1.91 8.51 11.99
C ARG A 172 0.75 7.54 11.84
N GLU A 173 0.58 6.63 12.79
CA GLU A 173 -0.55 5.69 12.80
C GLU A 173 -1.89 6.42 12.91
N PHE A 174 -1.96 7.46 13.76
CA PHE A 174 -3.14 8.29 13.89
C PHE A 174 -3.49 8.97 12.56
N ARG A 175 -2.52 9.66 11.92
CA ARG A 175 -2.73 10.33 10.62
C ARG A 175 -3.12 9.34 9.52
N ARG A 176 -2.59 8.12 9.54
CA ARG A 176 -3.00 7.07 8.59
C ARG A 176 -4.46 6.69 8.80
N LYS A 177 -4.85 6.35 10.04
CA LYS A 177 -6.23 6.00 10.39
C LYS A 177 -7.20 7.15 10.13
N GLU A 178 -6.78 8.40 10.36
CA GLU A 178 -7.53 9.61 10.05
C GLU A 178 -7.83 9.72 8.55
N ARG A 179 -6.83 9.53 7.68
CA ARG A 179 -7.03 9.57 6.23
C ARG A 179 -7.95 8.45 5.74
N ASP A 180 -7.74 7.23 6.24
CA ASP A 180 -8.58 6.08 5.90
C ASP A 180 -10.03 6.32 6.36
N ALA A 181 -10.23 6.82 7.58
CA ALA A 181 -11.55 7.17 8.11
C ALA A 181 -12.20 8.31 7.33
N ALA A 182 -11.44 9.32 6.88
CA ALA A 182 -11.96 10.42 6.06
C ALA A 182 -12.43 9.92 4.69
N GLU A 183 -11.69 9.01 4.06
CA GLU A 183 -12.13 8.39 2.79
C GLU A 183 -13.43 7.59 2.99
N GLN A 184 -13.52 6.77 4.04
CA GLN A 184 -14.74 6.02 4.36
C GLN A 184 -15.92 6.94 4.69
N ALA A 185 -15.65 8.01 5.44
CA ALA A 185 -16.68 8.99 5.82
C ALA A 185 -17.26 9.68 4.58
N LEU A 186 -16.39 10.13 3.67
CA LEU A 186 -16.82 10.76 2.41
C LEU A 186 -17.59 9.79 1.53
N GLU A 187 -17.17 8.52 1.42
CA GLU A 187 -17.93 7.51 0.66
C GLU A 187 -19.34 7.31 1.20
N LYS A 188 -19.52 7.29 2.53
CA LYS A 188 -20.83 7.15 3.17
C LYS A 188 -21.71 8.37 2.95
N VAL A 189 -21.15 9.57 3.07
CA VAL A 189 -21.87 10.84 2.81
C VAL A 189 -22.31 10.92 1.35
N LEU A 190 -21.47 10.53 0.40
CA LEU A 190 -21.85 10.47 -1.02
C LEU A 190 -22.91 9.39 -1.29
N GLY A 191 -22.91 8.28 -0.55
CA GLY A 191 -23.95 7.25 -0.67
C GLY A 191 -25.34 7.72 -0.18
N SER A 192 -25.43 8.85 0.53
CA SER A 192 -26.69 9.49 0.93
C SER A 192 -27.21 10.55 -0.05
N SER A 193 -26.54 10.72 -1.20
CA SER A 193 -26.89 11.68 -2.26
C SER A 193 -27.17 13.10 -1.71
N LEU A 194 -28.19 13.78 -2.23
CA LEU A 194 -28.52 15.18 -1.92
C LEU A 194 -29.02 15.40 -0.48
N GLU A 195 -29.60 14.38 0.16
CA GLU A 195 -30.16 14.54 1.51
C GLU A 195 -29.08 14.59 2.60
N GLY A 196 -27.87 14.14 2.28
CA GLY A 196 -26.79 13.98 3.25
C GLY A 196 -27.07 12.94 4.32
N MET A 197 -26.14 12.81 5.25
CA MET A 197 -26.18 11.79 6.31
C MET A 197 -26.26 12.46 7.67
N LYS A 198 -26.95 11.87 8.64
CA LYS A 198 -26.85 12.36 10.02
C LYS A 198 -25.45 12.15 10.59
N VAL A 199 -24.91 13.17 11.25
CA VAL A 199 -23.56 13.14 11.84
C VAL A 199 -23.43 12.00 12.86
N GLU A 200 -24.48 11.72 13.63
CA GLU A 200 -24.49 10.62 14.60
C GLU A 200 -24.44 9.24 13.93
N ASP A 201 -25.16 9.07 12.81
CA ASP A 201 -25.17 7.81 12.06
C ASP A 201 -23.81 7.57 11.40
N LEU A 202 -23.19 8.62 10.84
CA LEU A 202 -21.83 8.56 10.30
C LEU A 202 -20.82 8.15 11.38
N LYS A 203 -20.86 8.81 12.54
CA LYS A 203 -19.99 8.50 13.67
C LYS A 203 -20.17 7.07 14.17
N ARG A 204 -21.41 6.58 14.24
CA ARG A 204 -21.71 5.21 14.66
C ARG A 204 -21.13 4.20 13.67
N GLN A 205 -21.37 4.38 12.37
CA GLN A 205 -20.86 3.46 11.35
C GLN A 205 -19.32 3.40 11.31
N LEU A 206 -18.63 4.53 11.46
CA LEU A 206 -17.16 4.53 11.51
C LEU A 206 -16.64 3.86 12.79
N LYS A 207 -17.34 4.01 13.93
CA LYS A 207 -17.00 3.28 15.16
C LYS A 207 -17.18 1.77 14.98
N ASP A 208 -18.25 1.33 14.32
CA ASP A 208 -18.50 -0.09 14.03
C ASP A 208 -17.43 -0.69 13.09
N GLU A 209 -16.82 0.13 12.23
CA GLU A 209 -15.66 -0.24 11.39
C GLU A 209 -14.32 -0.24 12.15
N GLY A 210 -14.33 0.05 13.45
CA GLY A 210 -13.15 -0.01 14.31
C GLY A 210 -12.36 1.29 14.44
N TYR A 211 -12.88 2.42 13.96
CA TYR A 211 -12.23 3.71 14.14
C TYR A 211 -12.51 4.30 15.54
N SER A 212 -11.44 4.78 16.20
CA SER A 212 -11.57 5.45 17.50
C SER A 212 -12.27 6.81 17.37
N GLU A 213 -12.87 7.30 18.46
CA GLU A 213 -13.61 8.58 18.44
C GLU A 213 -12.75 9.79 18.05
N GLY A 214 -11.49 9.83 18.50
CA GLY A 214 -10.55 10.88 18.10
C GLY A 214 -10.24 10.86 16.61
N VAL A 215 -10.08 9.66 16.03
CA VAL A 215 -9.84 9.48 14.59
C VAL A 215 -11.06 9.92 13.78
N VAL A 216 -12.26 9.52 14.20
CA VAL A 216 -13.51 9.91 13.51
C VAL A 216 -13.70 11.42 13.54
N LYS A 217 -13.44 12.06 14.68
CA LYS A 217 -13.54 13.52 14.81
C LYS A 217 -12.54 14.22 13.88
N ALA A 218 -11.27 13.82 13.92
CA ALA A 218 -10.23 14.38 13.07
C ALA A 218 -10.51 14.16 11.57
N ALA A 219 -11.06 13.00 11.20
CA ALA A 219 -11.47 12.70 9.83
C ALA A 219 -12.57 13.64 9.33
N VAL A 220 -13.61 13.91 10.15
CA VAL A 220 -14.67 14.85 9.79
C VAL A 220 -14.13 16.28 9.69
N GLU A 221 -13.31 16.72 10.65
CA GLU A 221 -12.67 18.04 10.63
C GLU A 221 -11.82 18.21 9.36
N ARG A 222 -11.01 17.20 9.00
CA ARG A 222 -10.23 17.18 7.76
C ARG A 222 -11.10 17.37 6.52
N LEU A 223 -12.21 16.63 6.42
CA LEU A 223 -13.10 16.75 5.26
C LEU A 223 -13.74 18.14 5.15
N GLN A 224 -13.99 18.81 6.28
CA GLN A 224 -14.49 20.19 6.28
C GLN A 224 -13.39 21.18 5.85
N ASP A 225 -12.17 21.01 6.36
CA ASP A 225 -11.02 21.84 5.99
C ASP A 225 -10.66 21.73 4.51
N GLU A 226 -10.87 20.55 3.91
CA GLU A 226 -10.70 20.30 2.48
C GLU A 226 -11.93 20.72 1.62
N ASP A 227 -12.93 21.38 2.22
CA ASP A 227 -14.22 21.76 1.63
C ASP A 227 -14.91 20.60 0.90
N GLN A 228 -14.72 19.35 1.36
CA GLN A 228 -15.34 18.15 0.79
C GLN A 228 -16.74 17.90 1.36
N VAL A 229 -16.99 18.34 2.59
CA VAL A 229 -18.28 18.19 3.28
C VAL A 229 -18.64 19.45 4.04
N ARG A 230 -19.94 19.68 4.22
CA ARG A 230 -20.49 20.76 5.07
C ARG A 230 -21.47 20.19 6.07
N MET A 231 -21.56 20.82 7.23
CA MET A 231 -22.54 20.46 8.26
C MET A 231 -23.71 21.45 8.21
N GLU A 232 -24.92 20.92 8.11
CA GLU A 232 -26.17 21.67 8.24
C GLU A 232 -27.00 21.04 9.35
N GLY A 233 -27.06 21.72 10.50
CA GLY A 233 -27.75 21.19 11.68
C GLY A 233 -27.13 19.88 12.17
N ASP A 234 -27.92 18.80 12.15
CA ASP A 234 -27.51 17.44 12.53
C ASP A 234 -27.01 16.59 11.35
N ARG A 235 -26.94 17.17 10.14
CA ARG A 235 -26.56 16.48 8.91
C ARG A 235 -25.21 16.93 8.38
N ILE A 236 -24.53 16.02 7.71
CA ILE A 236 -23.33 16.22 6.93
C ILE A 236 -23.64 15.96 5.46
N LEU A 237 -23.37 16.95 4.63
CA LEU A 237 -23.63 16.97 3.20
C LEU A 237 -22.30 16.95 2.46
N SER A 238 -22.27 16.31 1.29
CA SER A 238 -21.14 16.48 0.37
C SER A 238 -21.10 17.92 -0.13
N ARG A 239 -19.93 18.37 -0.59
CA ARG A 239 -19.74 19.69 -1.20
C ARG A 239 -20.77 19.97 -2.29
N GLY A 240 -21.02 19.00 -3.16
CA GLY A 240 -22.04 19.08 -4.21
C GLY A 240 -23.45 19.18 -3.65
N ALA A 241 -23.81 18.33 -2.70
CA ALA A 241 -25.15 18.34 -2.09
C ALA A 241 -25.45 19.67 -1.38
N ALA A 242 -24.50 20.21 -0.62
CA ALA A 242 -24.63 21.50 0.06
C ALA A 242 -24.75 22.70 -0.90
N ARG A 243 -24.46 22.51 -2.19
CA ARG A 243 -24.56 23.54 -3.24
C ARG A 243 -25.76 23.32 -4.17
N ALA A 244 -26.37 22.15 -4.12
CA ALA A 244 -27.45 21.73 -5.00
C ALA A 244 -28.83 22.27 -4.59
N ASP A 245 -28.99 22.85 -3.40
CA ASP A 245 -30.23 23.50 -2.91
C ASP A 245 -30.65 24.77 -3.69
N GLY A 246 -30.13 24.96 -4.90
CA GLY A 246 -30.67 25.90 -5.90
C GLY A 246 -29.95 27.23 -6.02
N GLU A 247 -28.99 27.56 -5.16
CA GLU A 247 -28.26 28.85 -5.23
C GLU A 247 -26.96 28.80 -6.04
N ALA A 248 -26.23 27.67 -6.05
CA ALA A 248 -24.91 27.60 -6.68
C ALA A 248 -24.93 27.12 -8.13
N TYR A 249 -25.87 26.24 -8.50
CA TYR A 249 -25.97 25.65 -9.84
C TYR A 249 -27.41 25.70 -10.39
N PRO A 250 -28.00 26.90 -10.59
CA PRO A 250 -29.41 27.03 -10.96
C PRO A 250 -29.77 26.50 -12.37
N ASN A 251 -28.77 26.23 -13.22
CA ASN A 251 -28.96 25.80 -14.62
C ASN A 251 -28.22 24.49 -14.97
N ASP A 252 -27.51 23.85 -14.03
CA ASP A 252 -26.75 22.63 -14.34
C ASP A 252 -27.56 21.39 -13.97
N GLU A 253 -27.58 20.41 -14.88
CA GLU A 253 -28.27 19.13 -14.68
C GLU A 253 -27.40 18.16 -13.87
N VAL A 254 -28.05 17.38 -13.01
CA VAL A 254 -27.41 16.23 -12.34
C VAL A 254 -27.47 15.05 -13.29
N HIS A 255 -26.31 14.45 -13.55
CA HIS A 255 -26.19 13.30 -14.44
C HIS A 255 -25.62 12.07 -13.73
N ASP A 256 -26.06 10.89 -14.17
CA ASP A 256 -25.53 9.60 -13.75
C ASP A 256 -24.28 9.24 -14.57
N PHE A 257 -23.13 9.08 -13.91
CA PHE A 257 -21.88 8.67 -14.55
C PHE A 257 -21.54 7.21 -14.24
N PHE A 258 -21.13 6.45 -15.26
CA PHE A 258 -20.51 5.13 -15.12
C PHE A 258 -19.15 5.09 -15.81
N VAL A 259 -18.10 4.78 -15.05
CA VAL A 259 -16.72 4.75 -15.58
C VAL A 259 -16.47 3.44 -16.33
N GLU A 260 -16.50 3.46 -17.65
CA GLU A 260 -16.28 2.26 -18.48
C GLU A 260 -14.81 1.85 -18.51
N LYS A 261 -13.90 2.82 -18.69
CA LYS A 261 -12.44 2.60 -18.82
C LYS A 261 -11.68 3.85 -18.39
N VAL A 262 -10.50 3.68 -17.81
CA VAL A 262 -9.54 4.76 -17.54
C VAL A 262 -8.27 4.48 -18.37
N ARG A 263 -7.82 5.43 -19.18
CA ARG A 263 -6.67 5.29 -20.09
C ARG A 263 -5.89 6.60 -20.21
N LYS A 264 -4.55 6.54 -20.12
CA LYS A 264 -3.63 7.65 -20.44
C LYS A 264 -4.11 9.03 -19.95
N GLY A 265 -4.52 9.11 -18.69
CA GLY A 265 -4.93 10.38 -18.08
C GLY A 265 -6.31 10.88 -18.52
N ALA A 266 -7.22 10.04 -19.02
CA ALA A 266 -8.63 10.38 -19.21
C ALA A 266 -9.53 9.17 -18.89
N ALA A 267 -10.78 9.43 -18.51
CA ALA A 267 -11.80 8.42 -18.29
C ALA A 267 -12.83 8.42 -19.43
N VAL A 268 -13.20 7.25 -19.92
CA VAL A 268 -14.37 7.09 -20.79
C VAL A 268 -15.53 6.74 -19.87
N VAL A 269 -16.51 7.63 -19.82
CA VAL A 269 -17.69 7.53 -18.94
C VAL A 269 -18.96 7.41 -19.78
N LYS A 270 -19.92 6.67 -19.24
CA LYS A 270 -21.28 6.60 -19.77
C LYS A 270 -22.17 7.51 -18.94
N VAL A 271 -22.82 8.47 -19.58
CA VAL A 271 -23.68 9.47 -18.93
C VAL A 271 -25.15 9.12 -19.16
N ASP A 272 -25.95 9.06 -18.10
CA ASP A 272 -27.39 8.72 -18.07
C ASP A 272 -27.73 7.42 -18.80
N ASN A 273 -26.80 6.48 -18.81
CA ASN A 273 -26.86 5.25 -19.61
C ASN A 273 -27.10 5.44 -21.12
N LYS A 274 -26.99 6.66 -21.63
CA LYS A 274 -27.30 7.03 -23.02
C LYS A 274 -26.05 7.44 -23.79
N TRP A 275 -25.26 8.35 -23.21
CA TRP A 275 -24.16 9.01 -23.91
C TRP A 275 -22.82 8.43 -23.47
N ARG A 276 -21.83 8.42 -24.36
CA ARG A 276 -20.43 8.12 -24.02
C ARG A 276 -19.63 9.40 -24.12
N ALA A 277 -19.06 9.84 -23.00
CA ALA A 277 -18.24 11.03 -22.91
C ALA A 277 -16.80 10.68 -22.52
N VAL A 278 -15.87 11.55 -22.92
CA VAL A 278 -14.51 11.57 -22.38
C VAL A 278 -14.46 12.60 -21.26
N LEU A 279 -14.01 12.16 -20.09
CA LEU A 279 -13.82 12.98 -18.90
C LEU A 279 -12.31 13.14 -18.67
N SER A 280 -11.81 14.34 -18.87
CA SER A 280 -10.40 14.69 -18.63
C SER A 280 -10.19 15.00 -17.13
N PRO A 281 -8.96 14.93 -16.60
CA PRO A 281 -8.67 15.27 -15.22
C PRO A 281 -8.90 16.76 -14.92
N GLU A 282 -8.71 17.61 -15.93
CA GLU A 282 -8.99 19.04 -15.89
C GLU A 282 -10.49 19.33 -15.80
N ASP A 283 -11.31 18.43 -16.35
CA ASP A 283 -12.77 18.50 -16.40
C ASP A 283 -13.43 17.77 -15.22
N TYR A 284 -12.70 17.44 -14.15
CA TYR A 284 -13.23 16.67 -13.02
C TYR A 284 -12.92 17.31 -11.67
N GLU A 285 -13.93 17.98 -11.10
CA GLU A 285 -13.94 18.46 -9.73
C GLU A 285 -14.68 17.46 -8.83
N GLY A 286 -13.93 16.48 -8.31
CA GLY A 286 -14.49 15.49 -7.39
C GLY A 286 -13.46 14.54 -6.80
N PRO A 287 -13.91 13.62 -5.93
CA PRO A 287 -13.03 12.65 -5.29
C PRO A 287 -12.38 11.69 -6.28
N ARG A 288 -11.03 11.65 -6.32
CA ARG A 288 -10.26 10.85 -7.29
C ARG A 288 -10.54 9.35 -7.23
N ASN A 289 -11.01 8.84 -6.09
CA ASN A 289 -11.36 7.43 -5.90
C ASN A 289 -12.57 6.98 -6.75
N LEU A 290 -13.41 7.91 -7.20
CA LEU A 290 -14.56 7.63 -8.07
C LEU A 290 -14.17 7.42 -9.53
N ILE A 291 -13.02 7.94 -9.97
CA ILE A 291 -12.49 7.75 -11.33
C ILE A 291 -11.72 6.41 -11.42
N LYS A 292 -12.44 5.32 -11.17
CA LYS A 292 -11.95 3.94 -11.30
C LYS A 292 -12.93 3.14 -12.15
N LYS A 293 -12.40 2.25 -13.00
CA LYS A 293 -13.21 1.39 -13.89
C LYS A 293 -14.29 0.65 -13.07
N GLY A 294 -15.54 0.75 -13.54
CA GLY A 294 -16.71 0.09 -12.95
C GLY A 294 -17.42 0.89 -11.86
N LYS A 295 -16.92 2.06 -11.47
CA LYS A 295 -17.60 2.94 -10.50
C LYS A 295 -18.77 3.68 -11.14
N ARG A 296 -19.78 3.96 -10.33
CA ARG A 296 -20.91 4.86 -10.64
C ARG A 296 -20.87 6.04 -9.69
N PHE A 297 -21.31 7.20 -10.15
CA PHE A 297 -21.53 8.38 -9.32
C PHE A 297 -22.51 9.35 -9.98
N GLU A 298 -23.22 10.12 -9.16
CA GLU A 298 -24.08 11.22 -9.56
C GLU A 298 -23.32 12.53 -9.41
N ALA A 299 -23.32 13.36 -10.45
CA ALA A 299 -22.59 14.62 -10.44
C ALA A 299 -23.32 15.73 -11.20
N VAL A 300 -23.15 16.95 -10.72
CA VAL A 300 -23.51 18.17 -11.46
C VAL A 300 -22.47 18.34 -12.55
N ALA A 301 -22.90 18.27 -13.81
CA ALA A 301 -21.97 18.27 -14.93
C ALA A 301 -22.54 18.95 -16.17
N GLU A 302 -21.65 19.55 -16.96
CA GLU A 302 -21.97 20.12 -18.26
C GLU A 302 -21.45 19.21 -19.36
N LEU A 303 -22.34 18.83 -20.29
CA LEU A 303 -22.00 18.00 -21.44
C LEU A 303 -21.78 18.87 -22.66
N TYR A 304 -20.61 18.73 -23.29
CA TYR A 304 -20.23 19.55 -24.45
C TYR A 304 -19.55 18.71 -25.53
N ASN A 305 -19.48 19.28 -26.73
CA ASN A 305 -18.81 18.65 -27.88
C ASN A 305 -17.59 19.48 -28.26
N GLU A 306 -16.43 18.84 -28.29
CA GLU A 306 -15.18 19.45 -28.71
C GLU A 306 -14.52 18.54 -29.75
N ASP A 307 -14.25 19.08 -30.95
CA ASP A 307 -13.66 18.36 -32.08
C ASP A 307 -14.37 17.05 -32.45
N GLY A 308 -15.70 17.03 -32.35
CA GLY A 308 -16.52 15.85 -32.67
C GLY A 308 -16.48 14.75 -31.60
N LYS A 309 -15.88 15.02 -30.43
CA LYS A 309 -15.88 14.13 -29.26
C LYS A 309 -16.79 14.71 -28.19
N PHE A 310 -17.67 13.86 -27.67
CA PHE A 310 -18.52 14.20 -26.55
C PHE A 310 -17.69 14.18 -25.26
N ARG A 311 -17.74 15.28 -24.49
CA ARG A 311 -17.00 15.47 -23.24
C ARG A 311 -17.95 15.84 -22.12
N ALA A 312 -17.51 15.59 -20.89
CA ALA A 312 -18.23 15.96 -19.69
C ALA A 312 -17.31 16.79 -18.80
N TRP A 313 -17.81 17.92 -18.29
CA TRP A 313 -17.19 18.70 -17.24
C TRP A 313 -17.96 18.52 -15.95
N VAL A 314 -17.39 17.76 -15.01
CA VAL A 314 -17.96 17.51 -13.69
C VAL A 314 -17.54 18.65 -12.76
N LYS A 315 -18.52 19.44 -12.33
CA LYS A 315 -18.35 20.60 -11.46
C LYS A 315 -18.40 20.21 -9.98
N ASP A 316 -19.23 19.24 -9.63
CA ASP A 316 -19.29 18.68 -8.28
C ASP A 316 -19.91 17.29 -8.26
N VAL A 317 -19.54 16.47 -7.28
CA VAL A 317 -20.13 15.14 -7.08
C VAL A 317 -21.17 15.21 -5.98
N VAL A 318 -22.40 14.79 -6.30
CA VAL A 318 -23.55 14.86 -5.40
C VAL A 318 -23.90 13.51 -4.78
N GLY A 319 -23.60 12.40 -5.47
CA GLY A 319 -24.00 11.06 -5.02
C GLY A 319 -23.16 9.92 -5.61
N LYS A 320 -23.35 8.69 -5.11
CA LYS A 320 -22.65 7.49 -5.59
C LYS A 320 -23.47 6.21 -5.59
#